data_AF-A0A2V8VLH0-F1
#
_entry.id   AF-A0A2V8VLH0-F1
#
_cell.length_a   1.000
_cell.length_b   1.000
_cell.length_c   1.000
_cell.angle_alpha   90.00
_cell.angle_beta   90.00
_cell.angle_gamma   90.00
#
_symmetry.space_group_name_H-M   'P 1'
#
loop_
_entity.id
_entity.type
_entity.pdbx_description
1 polymer ?
#
loop_
_entity_poly.entity_id
_entity_poly.type
_entity_poly.pdbx_seq_one_letter_code
_entity_poly.pdbx_strand_id
1 'polypeptide(L)'
;MSATLRIEAKKGDLAGLTADIGIVYKFKGDPSLPGPVERSLAQRLVEITKEDRFEGRAGRHLLWHAPPGDGLRCRRYLLLGLGSKDEVTLERYRRHLGDALLECDRLGAASVALPLLQAGSGPFPAREAAVALTEGILLGTYRFDRYRSEPRSGRKHLREVQVAVGDAPLRDVSEGISFGETTASATNFARDLVNEPAGELFPHRMAEIARQVAEESKIGIKVFEPDEMRRMGMGGILGVGQGSKNPPRLIRLDYKPEDRAVRKVALVGKGLTFDSGGLSLKTSEGMETMKCDMAGSAAVLATLKILPELAPRAEVVGLMGMAENMPGGGAMRPGDVLKIMNGKTVEVRNTDAEGRLYAEHIRSDIADFKNTGIRWGGAITAALFLSHFVREGIGWAHLDIAGPAFGDKEYSYMKKGGSGVGVRTLTRYLLDLAG
;
A
#
# COMPACT_ATOMS: atom_id res chain seq x y z
N MET A 1 22.22 -7.82 0.01
CA MET A 1 21.44 -7.03 0.98
C MET A 1 21.68 -5.56 0.70
N SER A 2 20.69 -4.82 0.21
CA SER A 2 20.80 -3.35 0.12
C SER A 2 20.88 -2.81 1.54
N ALA A 3 21.92 -2.03 1.85
CA ALA A 3 22.06 -1.42 3.18
C ALA A 3 20.79 -0.62 3.50
N THR A 4 20.21 -0.85 4.68
CA THR A 4 18.99 -0.19 5.15
C THR A 4 19.19 1.33 5.08
N LEU A 5 18.25 2.04 4.47
CA LEU A 5 18.27 3.49 4.43
C LEU A 5 17.99 4.03 5.84
N ARG A 6 18.87 4.89 6.36
CA ARG A 6 18.69 5.54 7.65
C ARG A 6 18.02 6.91 7.48
N ILE A 7 16.96 7.17 8.22
CA ILE A 7 16.29 8.48 8.29
C ILE A 7 16.48 9.03 9.70
N GLU A 8 17.07 10.21 9.82
CA GLU A 8 17.40 10.80 11.13
C GLU A 8 16.93 12.24 11.24
N ALA A 9 16.17 12.55 12.28
CA ALA A 9 15.77 13.91 12.62
C ALA A 9 16.84 14.62 13.47
N LYS A 10 17.18 15.85 13.11
CA LYS A 10 18.15 16.69 13.82
C LYS A 10 17.55 18.07 14.10
N LYS A 11 17.78 18.57 15.32
CA LYS A 11 17.39 19.93 15.71
C LYS A 11 18.13 20.98 14.88
N GLY A 12 17.49 22.15 14.74
CA GLY A 12 18.04 23.25 13.97
C GLY A 12 17.68 23.19 12.49
N ASP A 13 18.43 23.94 11.68
CA ASP A 13 18.14 24.17 10.27
C ASP A 13 19.01 23.34 9.32
N LEU A 14 18.64 23.37 8.04
CA LEU A 14 19.34 22.66 6.97
C LEU A 14 20.83 23.05 6.83
N ALA A 15 21.20 24.31 7.12
CA ALA A 15 22.58 24.77 6.98
C ALA A 15 23.52 24.14 8.03
N GLY A 16 22.97 23.60 9.12
CA GLY A 16 23.70 22.80 10.12
C GLY A 16 24.01 21.37 9.69
N LEU A 17 23.40 20.87 8.60
CA LEU A 17 23.51 19.47 8.17
C LEU A 17 24.52 19.28 7.05
N THR A 18 25.34 18.23 7.14
CA THR A 18 26.31 17.85 6.10
C THR A 18 25.79 16.63 5.34
N ALA A 19 25.67 16.78 4.03
CA ALA A 19 25.23 15.72 3.11
C ALA A 19 25.70 16.01 1.66
N ASP A 20 25.67 14.99 0.79
CA ASP A 20 26.07 15.13 -0.61
C ASP A 20 25.16 16.06 -1.41
N ILE A 21 23.87 16.08 -1.07
CA ILE A 21 22.84 16.97 -1.64
C ILE A 21 21.93 17.48 -0.52
N GLY A 22 21.70 18.79 -0.47
CA GLY A 22 20.63 19.41 0.32
C GLY A 22 19.36 19.57 -0.51
N ILE A 23 18.21 19.07 -0.07
CA ILE A 23 16.92 19.40 -0.70
C ILE A 23 16.34 20.63 -0.01
N VAL A 24 15.88 21.59 -0.80
CA VAL A 24 15.02 22.69 -0.32
C VAL A 24 13.72 22.72 -1.10
N TYR A 25 12.70 23.31 -0.52
CA TYR A 25 11.37 23.36 -1.12
C TYR A 25 11.09 24.74 -1.72
N LYS A 26 10.19 24.80 -2.70
CA LYS A 26 9.69 26.05 -3.26
C LYS A 26 8.20 25.95 -3.58
N PHE A 27 7.40 26.84 -3.01
CA PHE A 27 6.03 27.04 -3.46
C PHE A 27 5.97 28.01 -4.63
N LYS A 28 4.96 27.84 -5.48
CA LYS A 28 4.72 28.71 -6.62
C LYS A 28 4.41 30.14 -6.15
N GLY A 29 5.23 31.09 -6.59
CA GLY A 29 5.07 32.51 -6.28
C GLY A 29 5.41 32.92 -4.84
N ASP A 30 5.74 31.98 -3.95
CA ASP A 30 6.20 32.30 -2.58
C ASP A 30 7.62 32.89 -2.68
N PRO A 31 7.92 34.07 -2.09
CA PRO A 31 9.25 34.67 -2.14
C PRO A 31 10.27 33.94 -1.25
N SER A 32 9.84 33.07 -0.35
CA SER A 32 10.67 32.35 0.63
C SER A 32 10.87 30.87 0.26
N LEU A 33 11.64 30.15 1.09
CA LEU A 33 11.72 28.68 1.05
C LEU A 33 11.05 28.13 2.31
N PRO A 34 10.05 27.24 2.20
CA PRO A 34 9.42 26.63 3.36
C PRO A 34 10.34 25.61 4.05
N GLY A 35 10.08 25.39 5.34
CA GLY A 35 10.88 24.55 6.24
C GLY A 35 11.98 25.31 7.02
N PRO A 36 12.64 24.65 8.00
CA PRO A 36 13.75 25.22 8.75
C PRO A 36 15.02 25.35 7.90
N VAL A 37 15.16 26.50 7.24
CA VAL A 37 16.33 26.88 6.44
C VAL A 37 16.88 28.20 6.98
N GLU A 38 18.19 28.26 7.23
CA GLU A 38 18.86 29.47 7.70
C GLU A 38 18.72 30.61 6.69
N ARG A 39 18.61 31.85 7.18
CA ARG A 39 18.26 33.04 6.39
C ARG A 39 19.25 33.31 5.25
N SER A 40 20.55 33.26 5.50
CA SER A 40 21.57 33.53 4.47
C SER A 40 21.56 32.47 3.37
N LEU A 41 21.42 31.19 3.74
CA LEU A 41 21.25 30.10 2.77
C LEU A 41 19.97 30.28 1.96
N ALA A 42 18.85 30.60 2.62
CA ALA A 42 17.57 30.82 1.96
C ALA A 42 17.61 31.98 0.97
N GLN A 43 18.20 33.12 1.34
CA GLN A 43 18.36 34.28 0.46
C GLN A 43 19.13 33.91 -0.81
N ARG A 44 20.27 33.24 -0.65
CA ARG A 44 21.11 32.81 -1.78
C ARG A 44 20.36 31.85 -2.71
N LEU A 45 19.70 30.84 -2.17
CA LEU A 45 18.95 29.88 -2.98
C LEU A 45 17.72 30.52 -3.65
N VAL A 46 17.09 31.52 -3.04
CA VAL A 46 16.02 32.30 -3.68
C VAL A 46 16.53 33.12 -4.86
N GLU A 47 17.73 33.71 -4.77
CA GLU A 47 18.36 34.40 -5.91
C GLU A 47 18.57 33.43 -7.09
N ILE A 48 19.10 32.23 -6.82
CA ILE A 48 19.21 31.17 -7.84
C ILE A 48 17.86 30.83 -8.47
N THR A 49 16.77 30.75 -7.69
CA THR A 49 15.44 30.51 -8.29
C THR A 49 14.99 31.62 -9.25
N LYS A 50 15.42 32.86 -9.03
CA LYS A 50 15.08 33.99 -9.92
C LYS A 50 15.94 33.95 -11.18
N GLU A 51 17.24 33.71 -11.04
CA GLU A 51 18.19 33.62 -12.16
C GLU A 51 17.78 32.51 -13.14
N ASP A 52 17.47 31.33 -12.63
CA ASP A 52 17.04 30.16 -13.42
C ASP A 52 15.54 30.13 -13.75
N ARG A 53 14.79 31.19 -13.38
CA ARG A 53 13.32 31.29 -13.56
C ARG A 53 12.57 30.06 -13.02
N PHE A 54 13.02 29.52 -11.88
CA PHE A 54 12.41 28.39 -11.21
C PHE A 54 11.19 28.85 -10.39
N GLU A 55 10.02 28.72 -11.00
CA GLU A 55 8.76 29.17 -10.42
C GLU A 55 8.23 28.30 -9.26
N GLY A 56 8.84 27.15 -8.92
CA GLY A 56 8.31 26.25 -7.89
C GLY A 56 7.09 25.42 -8.31
N ARG A 57 6.93 25.15 -9.62
CA ARG A 57 5.87 24.27 -10.15
C ARG A 57 6.00 22.85 -9.56
N ALA A 58 4.87 22.22 -9.24
CA ALA A 58 4.82 20.91 -8.58
C ALA A 58 5.64 19.84 -9.33
N GLY A 59 6.52 19.13 -8.60
CA GLY A 59 7.35 18.04 -9.12
C GLY A 59 8.49 18.47 -10.05
N ARG A 60 8.75 19.78 -10.21
CA ARG A 60 9.92 20.28 -10.94
C ARG A 60 11.10 20.38 -10.00
N HIS A 61 12.29 20.03 -10.51
CA HIS A 61 13.55 20.13 -9.76
C HIS A 61 14.50 21.11 -10.46
N LEU A 62 15.29 21.83 -9.67
CA LEU A 62 16.46 22.57 -10.13
C LEU A 62 17.66 22.10 -9.30
N LEU A 63 18.73 21.66 -9.95
CA LEU A 63 19.98 21.30 -9.27
C LEU A 63 20.94 22.48 -9.35
N TRP A 64 21.38 22.96 -8.20
CA TRP A 64 22.38 24.01 -8.09
C TRP A 64 23.66 23.48 -7.44
N HIS A 65 24.81 23.94 -7.94
CA HIS A 65 26.13 23.57 -7.45
C HIS A 65 26.74 24.74 -6.68
N ALA A 66 27.03 24.51 -5.40
CA ALA A 66 27.69 25.48 -4.54
C ALA A 66 29.13 25.72 -5.03
N PRO A 67 29.54 27.00 -5.23
CA PRO A 67 30.93 27.34 -5.54
C PRO A 67 31.91 26.83 -4.48
N PRO A 68 33.12 26.40 -4.87
CA PRO A 68 34.14 26.00 -3.90
C PRO A 68 34.45 27.12 -2.90
N GLY A 69 34.62 26.76 -1.62
CA GLY A 69 35.03 27.71 -0.57
C GLY A 69 33.91 28.57 0.02
N ASP A 70 32.65 28.31 -0.32
CA ASP A 70 31.50 29.10 0.14
C ASP A 70 30.99 28.77 1.55
N GLY A 71 31.64 27.84 2.25
CA GLY A 71 31.33 27.45 3.62
C GLY A 71 30.03 26.64 3.78
N LEU A 72 29.34 26.30 2.68
CA LEU A 72 28.12 25.50 2.76
C LEU A 72 28.43 24.03 3.08
N ARG A 73 27.57 23.42 3.90
CA ARG A 73 27.73 22.03 4.34
C ARG A 73 27.27 21.00 3.30
N CYS A 74 26.47 21.42 2.32
CA CYS A 74 26.13 20.63 1.14
C CYS A 74 26.74 21.29 -0.09
N ARG A 75 27.39 20.50 -0.97
CA ARG A 75 27.99 21.02 -2.22
C ARG A 75 27.00 21.15 -3.37
N ARG A 76 25.83 20.53 -3.24
CA ARG A 76 24.76 20.53 -4.23
C ARG A 76 23.45 20.76 -3.51
N TYR A 77 22.57 21.56 -4.10
CA TYR A 77 21.22 21.75 -3.61
C TYR A 77 20.21 21.41 -4.70
N LEU A 78 19.24 20.56 -4.36
CA LEU A 78 18.11 20.25 -5.22
C LEU A 78 16.89 21.03 -4.75
N LEU A 79 16.47 22.02 -5.52
CA LEU A 79 15.28 22.80 -5.26
C LEU A 79 14.06 22.05 -5.80
N LEU A 80 13.15 21.66 -4.91
CA LEU A 80 11.94 20.91 -5.21
C LEU A 80 10.72 21.83 -5.23
N GLY A 81 10.07 21.92 -6.39
CA GLY A 81 8.81 22.65 -6.54
C GLY A 81 7.64 21.86 -5.98
N LEU A 82 6.87 22.48 -5.07
CA LEU A 82 5.70 21.88 -4.44
C LEU A 82 4.37 22.38 -5.04
N GLY A 83 4.42 23.32 -5.99
CA GLY A 83 3.23 23.92 -6.59
C GLY A 83 2.60 24.97 -5.69
N SER A 84 1.28 25.14 -5.80
CA SER A 84 0.56 26.14 -5.01
C SER A 84 0.46 25.73 -3.53
N LYS A 85 0.65 26.68 -2.62
CA LYS A 85 0.67 26.44 -1.17
C LYS A 85 -0.68 25.99 -0.61
N ASP A 86 -1.77 26.47 -1.20
CA ASP A 86 -3.16 26.14 -0.88
C ASP A 86 -3.57 24.75 -1.40
N GLU A 87 -2.91 24.23 -2.42
CA GLU A 87 -3.21 22.90 -2.97
C GLU A 87 -2.29 21.79 -2.44
N VAL A 88 -1.28 22.12 -1.63
CA VAL A 88 -0.34 21.12 -1.15
C VAL A 88 -1.03 20.21 -0.13
N THR A 89 -0.87 18.90 -0.31
CA THR A 89 -1.38 17.87 0.60
C THR A 89 -0.22 16.97 1.04
N LEU A 90 -0.40 16.23 2.14
CA LEU A 90 0.57 15.21 2.57
C LEU A 90 0.86 14.20 1.44
N GLU A 91 -0.13 13.88 0.60
CA GLU A 91 0.05 13.02 -0.57
C GLU A 91 0.90 13.64 -1.67
N ARG A 92 0.69 14.93 -2.00
CA ARG A 92 1.56 15.63 -2.95
C ARG A 92 2.99 15.75 -2.42
N TYR A 93 3.14 16.06 -1.13
CA TYR A 93 4.45 16.12 -0.48
C TYR A 93 5.19 14.79 -0.54
N ARG A 94 4.56 13.70 -0.10
CA ARG A 94 5.07 12.32 -0.17
C ARG A 94 5.55 11.96 -1.57
N ARG A 95 4.70 12.22 -2.57
CA ARG A 95 4.95 11.91 -3.99
C ARG A 95 6.16 12.65 -4.54
N HIS A 96 6.16 13.97 -4.43
CA HIS A 96 7.22 14.80 -4.99
C HIS A 96 8.55 14.60 -4.28
N LEU A 97 8.53 14.35 -2.97
CA LEU A 97 9.74 14.06 -2.23
C LEU A 97 10.34 12.69 -2.63
N GLY A 98 9.52 11.68 -2.84
CA GLY A 98 9.97 10.37 -3.32
C GLY A 98 10.70 10.47 -4.66
N ASP A 99 10.17 11.27 -5.60
CA ASP A 99 10.83 11.52 -6.89
C ASP A 99 12.14 12.29 -6.74
N ALA A 100 12.18 13.32 -5.89
CA ALA A 100 13.38 14.11 -5.63
C ALA A 100 14.51 13.24 -5.06
N LEU A 101 14.19 12.32 -4.15
CA LEU A 101 15.17 11.41 -3.55
C LEU A 101 15.68 10.36 -4.54
N LEU A 102 14.82 9.88 -5.44
CA LEU A 102 15.27 9.03 -6.55
C LEU A 102 16.21 9.78 -7.49
N GLU A 103 15.96 11.07 -7.72
CA GLU A 103 16.85 11.90 -8.51
C GLU A 103 18.19 12.11 -7.80
N CYS A 104 18.19 12.36 -6.48
CA CYS A 104 19.42 12.40 -5.70
C CYS A 104 20.22 11.08 -5.78
N ASP A 105 19.55 9.93 -5.71
CA ASP A 105 20.20 8.62 -5.88
C ASP A 105 20.82 8.48 -7.27
N ARG A 106 20.12 8.88 -8.34
CA ARG A 106 20.67 8.89 -9.72
C ARG A 106 21.88 9.80 -9.87
N LEU A 107 21.89 10.93 -9.17
CA LEU A 107 23.02 11.87 -9.11
C LEU A 107 24.18 11.36 -8.22
N GLY A 108 24.11 10.13 -7.71
CA GLY A 108 25.18 9.50 -6.94
C GLY A 108 25.27 9.95 -5.49
N ALA A 109 24.22 10.55 -4.91
CA ALA A 109 24.23 10.96 -3.51
C ALA A 109 24.12 9.75 -2.58
N ALA A 110 25.07 9.59 -1.66
CA ALA A 110 25.00 8.62 -0.57
C ALA A 110 24.25 9.18 0.65
N SER A 111 24.25 10.50 0.82
CA SER A 111 23.56 11.22 1.88
C SER A 111 22.76 12.40 1.34
N VAL A 112 21.56 12.62 1.90
CA VAL A 112 20.71 13.79 1.59
C VAL A 112 20.33 14.49 2.88
N ALA A 113 20.36 15.82 2.91
CA ALA A 113 19.81 16.63 4.01
C ALA A 113 18.59 17.41 3.52
N LEU A 114 17.54 17.52 4.32
CA LEU A 114 16.32 18.24 3.92
C LEU A 114 15.55 18.82 5.12
N PRO A 115 14.83 19.95 4.97
CA PRO A 115 14.03 20.53 6.04
C PRO A 115 12.67 19.82 6.16
N LEU A 116 12.11 19.70 7.36
CA LEU A 116 10.75 19.19 7.55
C LEU A 116 9.70 20.24 7.14
N LEU A 117 8.73 19.85 6.32
CA LEU A 117 7.62 20.73 5.90
C LEU A 117 6.52 20.78 6.97
N GLN A 118 6.72 21.60 8.01
CA GLN A 118 5.89 21.63 9.22
C GLN A 118 5.16 22.95 9.46
N ALA A 119 4.20 22.97 10.39
CA ALA A 119 3.42 24.15 10.76
C ALA A 119 4.31 25.37 11.08
N GLY A 120 3.90 26.55 10.60
CA GLY A 120 4.66 27.80 10.70
C GLY A 120 5.63 28.02 9.51
N SER A 121 6.15 26.95 8.92
CA SER A 121 6.97 26.99 7.69
C SER A 121 6.34 26.20 6.53
N GLY A 122 5.16 25.63 6.75
CA GLY A 122 4.34 24.77 5.90
C GLY A 122 2.97 24.50 6.57
N PRO A 123 2.06 23.72 5.97
CA PRO A 123 0.69 23.59 6.48
C PRO A 123 0.43 22.38 7.39
N PHE A 124 1.44 21.55 7.70
CA PHE A 124 1.21 20.24 8.34
C PHE A 124 1.81 20.15 9.76
N PRO A 125 1.15 19.45 10.71
CA PRO A 125 1.78 19.08 11.99
C PRO A 125 3.09 18.31 11.77
N ALA A 126 4.09 18.52 12.64
CA ALA A 126 5.42 17.94 12.48
C ALA A 126 5.40 16.40 12.38
N ARG A 127 4.59 15.73 13.22
CA ARG A 127 4.40 14.27 13.18
C ARG A 127 3.87 13.80 11.82
N GLU A 128 2.83 14.46 11.29
CA GLU A 128 2.21 14.07 10.01
C GLU A 128 3.12 14.33 8.81
N ALA A 129 3.85 15.45 8.84
CA ALA A 129 4.89 15.75 7.85
C ALA A 129 5.99 14.68 7.85
N ALA A 130 6.40 14.22 9.04
CA ALA A 130 7.42 13.18 9.20
C ALA A 130 6.95 11.81 8.68
N VAL A 131 5.68 11.45 8.90
CA VAL A 131 5.08 10.24 8.30
C VAL A 131 5.09 10.34 6.77
N ALA A 132 4.59 11.45 6.21
CA ALA A 132 4.50 11.63 4.76
C ALA A 132 5.89 11.67 4.10
N LEU A 133 6.86 12.32 4.75
CA LEU A 133 8.27 12.32 4.34
C LEU A 133 8.76 10.88 4.24
N THR A 134 8.70 10.15 5.35
CA THR A 134 9.25 8.79 5.49
C THR A 134 8.61 7.82 4.50
N GLU A 135 7.28 7.85 4.37
CA GLU A 135 6.58 7.05 3.38
C GLU A 135 7.01 7.43 1.95
N GLY A 136 7.24 8.71 1.66
CA GLY A 136 7.69 9.16 0.34
C GLY A 136 9.04 8.57 -0.02
N ILE A 137 9.94 8.54 0.95
CA ILE A 137 11.27 7.93 0.83
C ILE A 137 11.16 6.43 0.54
N LEU A 138 10.48 5.68 1.42
CA LEU A 138 10.51 4.22 1.40
C LEU A 138 9.60 3.63 0.30
N LEU A 139 8.46 4.24 0.03
CA LEU A 139 7.56 3.79 -1.04
C LEU A 139 8.10 4.20 -2.41
N GLY A 140 8.75 5.36 -2.54
CA GLY A 140 9.33 5.82 -3.81
C GLY A 140 10.57 5.04 -4.22
N THR A 141 11.36 4.59 -3.24
CA THR A 141 12.56 3.78 -3.47
C THR A 141 12.29 2.29 -3.61
N TYR A 142 11.04 1.83 -3.42
CA TYR A 142 10.62 0.45 -3.60
C TYR A 142 10.89 -0.09 -5.01
N ARG A 143 11.42 -1.30 -5.12
CA ARG A 143 11.58 -2.03 -6.39
C ARG A 143 11.27 -3.50 -6.18
N PHE A 144 10.67 -4.11 -7.19
CA PHE A 144 10.50 -5.55 -7.30
C PHE A 144 11.38 -6.08 -8.44
N ASP A 145 12.59 -6.51 -8.12
CA ASP A 145 13.61 -6.97 -9.08
C ASP A 145 14.09 -8.41 -8.82
N ARG A 146 13.43 -9.12 -7.89
CA ARG A 146 13.71 -10.52 -7.48
C ARG A 146 13.96 -11.49 -8.65
N TYR A 147 13.26 -11.29 -9.76
CA TYR A 147 13.32 -12.18 -10.94
C TYR A 147 14.19 -11.65 -12.09
N ARG A 148 14.90 -10.53 -11.92
CA ARG A 148 15.82 -10.03 -12.95
C ARG A 148 17.20 -10.65 -12.77
N SER A 149 17.77 -11.19 -13.84
CA SER A 149 19.18 -11.65 -13.88
C SER A 149 20.15 -10.49 -13.61
N GLU A 150 19.81 -9.31 -14.14
CA GLU A 150 20.45 -8.04 -13.83
C GLU A 150 19.41 -7.13 -13.16
N PRO A 151 19.34 -7.15 -11.81
CA PRO A 151 18.45 -6.27 -11.07
C PRO A 151 18.68 -4.82 -11.48
N ARG A 152 17.57 -4.10 -11.75
CA ARG A 152 17.61 -2.64 -11.87
C ARG A 152 17.84 -2.08 -10.46
N SER A 153 19.09 -2.10 -10.01
CA SER A 153 19.57 -1.74 -8.65
C SER A 153 18.67 -0.72 -7.90
N GLY A 154 17.82 -1.21 -7.01
CA GLY A 154 16.99 -0.35 -6.14
C GLY A 154 17.84 0.43 -5.14
N ARG A 155 17.78 1.77 -5.21
CA ARG A 155 18.50 2.73 -4.35
C ARG A 155 20.02 2.45 -4.33
N LYS A 156 20.67 2.78 -5.45
CA LYS A 156 22.09 2.48 -5.69
C LYS A 156 22.99 3.02 -4.58
N HIS A 157 22.87 4.32 -4.33
CA HIS A 157 23.83 5.12 -3.60
C HIS A 157 23.26 5.57 -2.27
N LEU A 158 22.01 6.01 -2.22
CA LEU A 158 21.44 6.68 -1.03
C LEU A 158 21.37 5.73 0.17
N ARG A 159 22.02 6.12 1.27
CA ARG A 159 22.11 5.40 2.54
C ARG A 159 21.60 6.20 3.74
N GLU A 160 21.60 7.52 3.65
CA GLU A 160 21.20 8.38 4.75
C GLU A 160 20.33 9.56 4.28
N VAL A 161 19.29 9.86 5.03
CA VAL A 161 18.50 11.09 4.92
C VAL A 161 18.47 11.78 6.29
N GLN A 162 19.01 13.00 6.35
CA GLN A 162 19.00 13.83 7.55
C GLN A 162 17.88 14.88 7.42
N VAL A 163 17.03 14.99 8.43
CA VAL A 163 15.85 15.86 8.45
C VAL A 163 16.07 16.99 9.45
N ALA A 164 16.20 18.22 8.97
CA ALA A 164 16.24 19.40 9.83
C ALA A 164 14.82 19.72 10.33
N VAL A 165 14.62 19.78 11.65
CA VAL A 165 13.27 19.95 12.25
C VAL A 165 13.04 21.34 12.86
N GLY A 166 14.04 22.22 12.83
CA GLY A 166 13.97 23.51 13.51
C GLY A 166 13.64 23.34 14.99
N ASP A 167 12.57 24.01 15.42
CA ASP A 167 12.10 23.98 16.81
C ASP A 167 11.09 22.87 17.11
N ALA A 168 10.62 22.12 16.12
CA ALA A 168 9.61 21.08 16.37
C ALA A 168 10.11 20.02 17.35
N PRO A 169 9.23 19.48 18.20
CA PRO A 169 9.61 18.46 19.17
C PRO A 169 10.21 17.25 18.47
N LEU A 170 11.45 16.87 18.81
CA LEU A 170 12.10 15.70 18.21
C LEU A 170 11.28 14.43 18.43
N ARG A 171 10.61 14.33 19.58
CA ARG A 171 9.71 13.23 19.90
C ARG A 171 8.64 13.04 18.81
N ASP A 172 7.90 14.08 18.47
CA ASP A 172 6.81 14.02 17.48
C ASP A 172 7.32 13.61 16.10
N VAL A 173 8.50 14.12 15.72
CA VAL A 173 9.13 13.79 14.44
C VAL A 173 9.63 12.35 14.44
N SER A 174 10.30 11.90 15.50
CA SER A 174 10.78 10.52 15.64
C SER A 174 9.63 9.51 15.67
N GLU A 175 8.53 9.81 16.37
CA GLU A 175 7.32 8.99 16.34
C GLU A 175 6.70 8.95 14.94
N GLY A 176 6.70 10.08 14.22
CA GLY A 176 6.23 10.14 12.83
C GLY A 176 7.12 9.37 11.84
N ILE A 177 8.45 9.41 12.02
CA ILE A 177 9.39 8.60 11.24
C ILE A 177 9.14 7.12 11.51
N SER A 178 9.17 6.69 12.77
CA SER A 178 8.93 5.29 13.14
C SER A 178 7.60 4.78 12.59
N PHE A 179 6.50 5.52 12.78
CA PHE A 179 5.21 5.14 12.22
C PHE A 179 5.23 5.02 10.69
N GLY A 180 5.87 5.98 9.99
CA GLY A 180 6.02 5.94 8.53
C GLY A 180 6.88 4.77 8.03
N GLU A 181 7.91 4.36 8.79
CA GLU A 181 8.73 3.18 8.47
C GLU A 181 7.89 1.91 8.54
N THR A 182 7.12 1.75 9.62
CA THR A 182 6.23 0.61 9.86
C THR A 182 5.17 0.49 8.77
N THR A 183 4.46 1.59 8.46
CA THR A 183 3.40 1.57 7.44
C THR A 183 3.94 1.40 6.02
N ALA A 184 5.10 2.01 5.70
CA ALA A 184 5.71 1.85 4.39
C ALA A 184 6.28 0.45 4.19
N SER A 185 6.88 -0.15 5.22
CA SER A 185 7.36 -1.53 5.21
C SER A 185 6.21 -2.52 4.96
N ALA A 186 5.11 -2.40 5.70
CA ALA A 186 3.92 -3.21 5.47
C ALA A 186 3.33 -3.02 4.06
N THR A 187 3.27 -1.78 3.58
CA THR A 187 2.79 -1.49 2.23
C THR A 187 3.68 -2.16 1.17
N ASN A 188 5.00 -2.05 1.29
CA ASN A 188 5.94 -2.69 0.36
C ASN A 188 5.88 -4.22 0.46
N PHE A 189 5.67 -4.80 1.65
CA PHE A 189 5.41 -6.22 1.80
C PHE A 189 4.15 -6.66 1.03
N ALA A 190 3.05 -5.90 1.10
CA ALA A 190 1.87 -6.16 0.27
C ALA A 190 2.19 -6.04 -1.23
N ARG A 191 3.02 -5.05 -1.63
CA ARG A 191 3.46 -4.90 -3.03
C ARG A 191 4.27 -6.11 -3.50
N ASP A 192 5.15 -6.65 -2.65
CA ASP A 192 5.92 -7.86 -2.98
C ASP A 192 4.98 -9.02 -3.28
N LEU A 193 4.02 -9.30 -2.40
CA LEU A 193 3.05 -10.38 -2.60
C LEU A 193 2.23 -10.19 -3.89
N VAL A 194 1.75 -8.97 -4.17
CA VAL A 194 0.98 -8.68 -5.39
C VAL A 194 1.84 -8.77 -6.67
N ASN A 195 3.13 -8.49 -6.56
CA ASN A 195 4.05 -8.56 -7.69
C ASN A 195 4.57 -9.99 -7.95
N GLU A 196 4.46 -10.90 -6.98
CA GLU A 196 4.86 -12.29 -7.17
C GLU A 196 4.16 -12.94 -8.37
N PRO A 197 4.87 -13.69 -9.23
CA PRO A 197 4.24 -14.49 -10.27
C PRO A 197 3.28 -15.51 -9.66
N ALA A 198 2.14 -15.74 -10.32
CA ALA A 198 1.15 -16.73 -9.88
C ALA A 198 1.72 -18.15 -9.73
N GLY A 199 2.72 -18.51 -10.56
CA GLY A 199 3.42 -19.79 -10.45
C GLY A 199 4.24 -19.97 -9.18
N GLU A 200 4.57 -18.87 -8.49
CA GLU A 200 5.41 -18.84 -7.27
C GLU A 200 4.56 -18.60 -6.01
N LEU A 201 3.46 -17.84 -6.13
CA LEU A 201 2.56 -17.51 -5.02
C LEU A 201 1.16 -18.10 -5.23
N PHE A 202 1.03 -19.41 -5.03
CA PHE A 202 -0.25 -20.13 -5.03
C PHE A 202 -0.85 -20.25 -3.60
N PRO A 203 -2.10 -20.73 -3.42
CA PRO A 203 -2.83 -20.63 -2.14
C PRO A 203 -2.12 -21.26 -0.93
N HIS A 204 -1.37 -22.34 -1.15
CA HIS A 204 -0.53 -22.96 -0.11
C HIS A 204 0.66 -22.08 0.31
N ARG A 205 1.38 -21.48 -0.65
CA ARG A 205 2.51 -20.59 -0.37
C ARG A 205 2.07 -19.36 0.41
N MET A 206 0.92 -18.78 0.08
CA MET A 206 0.35 -17.67 0.86
C MET A 206 0.05 -18.09 2.31
N ALA A 207 -0.42 -19.31 2.53
CA ALA A 207 -0.65 -19.83 3.88
C ALA A 207 0.66 -20.01 4.68
N GLU A 208 1.74 -20.44 4.02
CA GLU A 208 3.08 -20.50 4.64
C GLU A 208 3.61 -19.12 5.01
N ILE A 209 3.49 -18.13 4.11
CA ILE A 209 3.87 -16.75 4.39
C ILE A 209 3.03 -16.20 5.56
N ALA A 210 1.73 -16.48 5.61
CA ALA A 210 0.89 -16.08 6.73
C ALA A 210 1.32 -16.72 8.05
N ARG A 211 1.79 -17.98 8.05
CA ARG A 211 2.37 -18.62 9.24
C ARG A 211 3.65 -17.92 9.70
N GLN A 212 4.54 -17.57 8.78
CA GLN A 212 5.75 -16.80 9.08
C GLN A 212 5.41 -15.44 9.69
N VAL A 213 4.46 -14.72 9.09
CA VAL A 213 3.96 -13.45 9.65
C VAL A 213 3.38 -13.66 11.04
N ALA A 214 2.57 -14.69 11.26
CA ALA A 214 1.97 -14.96 12.56
C ALA A 214 3.02 -15.25 13.65
N GLU A 215 4.06 -16.00 13.30
CA GLU A 215 5.18 -16.30 14.19
C GLU A 215 6.00 -15.05 14.53
N GLU A 216 6.42 -14.28 13.52
CA GLU A 216 7.19 -13.04 13.69
C GLU A 216 6.43 -11.99 14.50
N SER A 217 5.14 -11.82 14.18
CA SER A 217 4.26 -10.85 14.83
C SER A 217 3.63 -11.38 16.11
N LYS A 218 3.86 -12.65 16.49
CA LYS A 218 3.29 -13.31 17.67
C LYS A 218 1.75 -13.19 17.76
N ILE A 219 1.07 -13.35 16.61
CA ILE A 219 -0.41 -13.35 16.53
C ILE A 219 -0.94 -14.77 16.27
N GLY A 220 -2.21 -15.00 16.60
CA GLY A 220 -2.84 -16.31 16.38
C GLY A 220 -3.03 -16.60 14.89
N ILE A 221 -2.90 -17.86 14.49
CA ILE A 221 -3.19 -18.31 13.12
C ILE A 221 -3.97 -19.63 13.09
N LYS A 222 -4.92 -19.73 12.17
CA LYS A 222 -5.52 -20.99 11.73
C LYS A 222 -5.63 -21.02 10.22
N VAL A 223 -5.12 -22.09 9.60
CA VAL A 223 -5.31 -22.37 8.17
C VAL A 223 -6.30 -23.53 8.08
N PHE A 224 -7.41 -23.31 7.37
CA PHE A 224 -8.42 -24.35 7.13
C PHE A 224 -8.12 -25.06 5.83
N GLU A 225 -7.95 -26.38 5.94
CA GLU A 225 -7.68 -27.27 4.82
C GLU A 225 -9.00 -27.61 4.06
N PRO A 226 -8.94 -28.08 2.79
CA PRO A 226 -10.12 -28.30 1.96
C PRO A 226 -11.15 -29.23 2.59
N ASP A 227 -10.70 -30.26 3.30
CA ASP A 227 -11.60 -31.22 3.94
C ASP A 227 -12.33 -30.60 5.13
N GLU A 228 -11.67 -29.73 5.91
CA GLU A 228 -12.33 -28.96 6.96
C GLU A 228 -13.34 -27.99 6.35
N MET A 229 -12.94 -27.25 5.31
CA MET A 229 -13.83 -26.32 4.61
C MET A 229 -15.06 -27.03 4.02
N ARG A 230 -14.91 -28.27 3.51
CA ARG A 230 -16.01 -29.09 2.99
C ARG A 230 -16.97 -29.49 4.11
N ARG A 231 -16.46 -29.94 5.26
CA ARG A 231 -17.28 -30.25 6.45
C ARG A 231 -18.02 -29.01 6.98
N MET A 232 -17.42 -27.83 6.83
CA MET A 232 -18.04 -26.55 7.21
C MET A 232 -19.01 -26.01 6.15
N GLY A 233 -19.20 -26.69 5.01
CA GLY A 233 -20.13 -26.26 3.97
C GLY A 233 -19.66 -25.05 3.16
N MET A 234 -18.35 -24.80 3.06
CA MET A 234 -17.80 -23.63 2.34
C MET A 234 -17.78 -23.82 0.81
N GLY A 235 -18.92 -24.18 0.21
CA GLY A 235 -19.01 -24.55 -1.20
C GLY A 235 -18.65 -23.43 -2.18
N GLY A 236 -18.71 -22.16 -1.76
CA GLY A 236 -18.28 -21.02 -2.59
C GLY A 236 -16.79 -21.08 -2.95
N ILE A 237 -15.90 -20.97 -1.96
CA ILE A 237 -14.44 -21.02 -2.18
C ILE A 237 -13.99 -22.37 -2.76
N LEU A 238 -14.62 -23.48 -2.34
CA LEU A 238 -14.33 -24.82 -2.87
C LEU A 238 -14.71 -24.92 -4.35
N GLY A 239 -15.88 -24.40 -4.75
CA GLY A 239 -16.33 -24.36 -6.13
C GLY A 239 -15.46 -23.47 -7.02
N VAL A 240 -14.92 -22.37 -6.48
CA VAL A 240 -13.97 -21.53 -7.22
C VAL A 240 -12.65 -22.27 -7.45
N GLY A 241 -12.10 -22.92 -6.43
CA GLY A 241 -10.76 -23.52 -6.47
C GLY A 241 -10.69 -24.92 -7.10
N GLN A 242 -11.81 -25.64 -7.29
CA GLN A 242 -11.80 -27.05 -7.73
C GLN A 242 -11.25 -27.29 -9.14
N GLY A 243 -11.13 -26.24 -9.97
CA GLY A 243 -10.48 -26.33 -11.28
C GLY A 243 -8.95 -26.34 -11.22
N SER A 244 -8.35 -25.86 -10.12
CA SER A 244 -6.89 -25.81 -9.97
C SER A 244 -6.31 -27.07 -9.34
N LYS A 245 -5.05 -27.39 -9.70
CA LYS A 245 -4.22 -28.37 -9.00
C LYS A 245 -3.78 -27.88 -7.60
N ASN A 246 -3.81 -26.57 -7.37
CA ASN A 246 -3.47 -25.96 -6.08
C ASN A 246 -4.77 -25.73 -5.28
N PRO A 247 -5.07 -26.59 -4.30
CA PRO A 247 -6.36 -26.56 -3.63
C PRO A 247 -6.56 -25.27 -2.80
N PRO A 248 -7.82 -24.79 -2.64
CA PRO A 248 -8.12 -23.57 -1.91
C PRO A 248 -7.83 -23.69 -0.41
N ARG A 249 -7.61 -22.56 0.27
CA ARG A 249 -7.40 -22.46 1.72
C ARG A 249 -8.10 -21.23 2.28
N LEU A 250 -8.62 -21.32 3.49
CA LEU A 250 -9.00 -20.14 4.27
C LEU A 250 -7.94 -19.90 5.34
N ILE A 251 -7.34 -18.71 5.35
CA ILE A 251 -6.39 -18.29 6.37
C ILE A 251 -7.12 -17.35 7.34
N ARG A 252 -7.02 -17.64 8.63
CA ARG A 252 -7.48 -16.79 9.73
C ARG A 252 -6.28 -16.35 10.57
N LEU A 253 -6.19 -15.06 10.84
CA LEU A 253 -5.23 -14.47 11.77
C LEU A 253 -5.99 -13.74 12.88
N ASP A 254 -5.49 -13.82 14.10
CA ASP A 254 -6.15 -13.26 15.29
C ASP A 254 -5.15 -12.36 16.05
N TYR A 255 -5.40 -11.05 16.02
CA TYR A 255 -4.72 -10.07 16.86
C TYR A 255 -5.60 -9.67 18.04
N LYS A 256 -5.03 -9.71 19.25
CA LYS A 256 -5.65 -9.21 20.48
C LYS A 256 -4.73 -8.19 21.11
N PRO A 257 -5.22 -6.97 21.43
CA PRO A 257 -4.43 -6.01 22.19
C PRO A 257 -4.16 -6.54 23.61
N GLU A 258 -3.06 -6.09 24.21
CA GLU A 258 -2.76 -6.33 25.62
C GLU A 258 -3.79 -5.63 26.52
N ASP A 259 -4.12 -4.38 26.17
CA ASP A 259 -5.18 -3.62 26.81
C ASP A 259 -6.57 -4.14 26.44
N ARG A 260 -7.57 -3.78 27.27
CA ARG A 260 -8.96 -4.10 26.99
C ARG A 260 -9.38 -3.51 25.63
N ALA A 261 -9.71 -4.40 24.70
CA ALA A 261 -10.26 -4.05 23.40
C ALA A 261 -11.58 -3.28 23.54
N VAL A 262 -11.70 -2.15 22.83
CA VAL A 262 -12.94 -1.34 22.78
C VAL A 262 -13.84 -1.74 21.62
N ARG A 263 -13.28 -2.40 20.60
CA ARG A 263 -13.96 -2.87 19.39
C ARG A 263 -13.43 -4.23 18.96
N LYS A 264 -14.26 -4.96 18.21
CA LYS A 264 -13.86 -6.15 17.46
C LYS A 264 -14.10 -5.89 15.98
N VAL A 265 -13.10 -6.13 15.14
CA VAL A 265 -13.14 -5.85 13.70
C VAL A 265 -12.72 -7.11 12.94
N ALA A 266 -13.46 -7.46 11.88
CA ALA A 266 -13.05 -8.48 10.93
C ALA A 266 -12.57 -7.79 9.64
N LEU A 267 -11.35 -8.09 9.21
CA LEU A 267 -10.81 -7.66 7.91
C LEU A 267 -10.81 -8.85 6.96
N VAL A 268 -11.51 -8.73 5.83
CA VAL A 268 -11.66 -9.82 4.85
C VAL A 268 -10.98 -9.45 3.54
N GLY A 269 -10.04 -10.28 3.09
CA GLY A 269 -9.30 -10.10 1.85
C GLY A 269 -9.72 -11.10 0.78
N LYS A 270 -9.98 -10.61 -0.45
CA LYS A 270 -10.06 -11.46 -1.66
C LYS A 270 -8.66 -12.00 -1.97
N GLY A 271 -8.57 -13.32 -2.19
CA GLY A 271 -7.31 -14.04 -2.36
C GLY A 271 -7.27 -14.93 -3.59
N LEU A 272 -7.67 -14.44 -4.77
CA LEU A 272 -7.43 -15.22 -5.99
C LEU A 272 -5.97 -15.05 -6.41
N THR A 273 -5.14 -16.06 -6.17
CA THR A 273 -3.71 -16.00 -6.52
C THR A 273 -3.48 -15.99 -8.03
N PHE A 274 -4.45 -16.52 -8.77
CA PHE A 274 -4.60 -16.27 -10.19
C PHE A 274 -6.07 -16.43 -10.58
N ASP A 275 -6.52 -15.58 -11.51
CA ASP A 275 -7.86 -15.61 -12.04
C ASP A 275 -7.85 -15.66 -13.57
N SER A 276 -8.07 -16.85 -14.13
CA SER A 276 -8.25 -17.00 -15.57
C SER A 276 -9.68 -16.69 -16.02
N GLY A 277 -10.62 -16.49 -15.09
CA GLY A 277 -12.06 -16.49 -15.31
C GLY A 277 -12.70 -17.89 -15.28
N GLY A 278 -11.91 -18.96 -15.06
CA GLY A 278 -12.41 -20.35 -15.11
C GLY A 278 -12.80 -20.80 -16.53
N LEU A 279 -13.97 -21.41 -16.70
CA LEU A 279 -14.49 -21.79 -18.03
C LEU A 279 -15.05 -20.62 -18.83
N SER A 280 -15.47 -19.55 -18.15
CA SER A 280 -15.72 -18.22 -18.73
C SER A 280 -14.40 -17.47 -18.91
N LEU A 281 -13.51 -18.05 -19.72
CA LEU A 281 -12.11 -17.65 -19.84
C LEU A 281 -11.97 -16.18 -20.26
N LYS A 282 -11.11 -15.44 -19.54
CA LYS A 282 -10.70 -14.07 -19.90
C LYS A 282 -9.90 -14.07 -21.21
N THR A 283 -9.83 -12.91 -21.86
CA THR A 283 -8.90 -12.69 -22.98
C THR A 283 -7.45 -12.74 -22.48
N SER A 284 -6.48 -13.00 -23.37
CA SER A 284 -5.06 -13.00 -23.01
C SER A 284 -4.62 -11.70 -22.35
N GLU A 285 -5.04 -10.55 -22.89
CA GLU A 285 -4.78 -9.23 -22.29
C GLU A 285 -5.45 -9.09 -20.91
N GLY A 286 -6.69 -9.55 -20.77
CA GLY A 286 -7.40 -9.53 -19.50
C GLY A 286 -6.79 -10.41 -18.41
N MET A 287 -5.96 -11.40 -18.78
CA MET A 287 -5.27 -12.28 -17.83
C MET A 287 -3.89 -11.77 -17.37
N GLU A 288 -3.24 -10.86 -18.12
CA GLU A 288 -1.82 -10.52 -17.93
C GLU A 288 -1.49 -10.08 -16.49
N THR A 289 -2.40 -9.34 -15.85
CA THR A 289 -2.20 -8.79 -14.51
C THR A 289 -2.92 -9.57 -13.41
N MET A 290 -3.65 -10.66 -13.71
CA MET A 290 -4.55 -11.35 -12.77
C MET A 290 -3.86 -12.04 -11.59
N LYS A 291 -2.52 -12.06 -11.55
CA LYS A 291 -1.78 -12.32 -10.31
C LYS A 291 -2.12 -11.32 -9.19
N CYS A 292 -2.62 -10.12 -9.53
CA CYS A 292 -2.96 -9.08 -8.57
C CYS A 292 -4.31 -9.31 -7.86
N ASP A 293 -5.08 -10.32 -8.25
CA ASP A 293 -6.43 -10.56 -7.75
C ASP A 293 -6.48 -11.12 -6.31
N MET A 294 -5.31 -11.19 -5.68
CA MET A 294 -5.09 -11.45 -4.26
C MET A 294 -4.66 -10.21 -3.46
N ALA A 295 -4.68 -9.00 -4.07
CA ALA A 295 -4.25 -7.76 -3.43
C ALA A 295 -5.04 -7.42 -2.15
N GLY A 296 -6.31 -7.83 -2.06
CA GLY A 296 -7.11 -7.69 -0.85
C GLY A 296 -6.51 -8.50 0.31
N SER A 297 -6.20 -9.78 0.07
CA SER A 297 -5.52 -10.63 1.06
C SER A 297 -4.11 -10.14 1.39
N ALA A 298 -3.35 -9.64 0.41
CA ALA A 298 -2.05 -9.03 0.66
C ALA A 298 -2.15 -7.82 1.61
N ALA A 299 -3.14 -6.95 1.40
CA ALA A 299 -3.36 -5.78 2.24
C ALA A 299 -3.79 -6.15 3.67
N VAL A 300 -4.66 -7.17 3.82
CA VAL A 300 -5.08 -7.68 5.14
C VAL A 300 -3.89 -8.28 5.89
N LEU A 301 -3.12 -9.16 5.24
CA LEU A 301 -1.95 -9.79 5.86
C LEU A 301 -0.91 -8.74 6.30
N ALA A 302 -0.59 -7.79 5.42
CA ALA A 302 0.34 -6.71 5.71
C ALA A 302 -0.12 -5.82 6.86
N THR A 303 -1.43 -5.54 6.95
CA THR A 303 -1.99 -4.76 8.07
C THR A 303 -1.82 -5.52 9.39
N LEU A 304 -2.17 -6.82 9.42
CA LEU A 304 -2.05 -7.66 10.61
C LEU A 304 -0.60 -7.83 11.08
N LYS A 305 0.35 -7.88 10.13
CA LYS A 305 1.79 -7.98 10.43
C LYS A 305 2.28 -6.89 11.39
N ILE A 306 1.74 -5.66 11.28
CA ILE A 306 2.21 -4.50 12.05
C ILE A 306 1.33 -4.13 13.24
N LEU A 307 0.19 -4.79 13.46
CA LEU A 307 -0.70 -4.44 14.58
C LEU A 307 -0.05 -4.60 15.97
N PRO A 308 0.79 -5.62 16.25
CA PRO A 308 1.45 -5.72 17.55
C PRO A 308 2.34 -4.53 17.88
N GLU A 309 2.99 -3.95 16.88
CA GLU A 309 3.84 -2.77 17.03
C GLU A 309 3.02 -1.49 17.25
N LEU A 310 1.90 -1.37 16.54
CA LEU A 310 1.02 -0.20 16.63
C LEU A 310 0.04 -0.25 17.80
N ALA A 311 -0.16 -1.43 18.37
CA ALA A 311 -0.99 -1.72 19.53
C ALA A 311 -2.38 -1.03 19.53
N PRO A 312 -3.19 -1.08 18.44
CA PRO A 312 -4.52 -0.48 18.47
C PRO A 312 -5.39 -1.21 19.50
N ARG A 313 -6.25 -0.48 20.23
CA ARG A 313 -7.21 -1.03 21.21
C ARG A 313 -8.40 -1.75 20.57
N ALA A 314 -8.18 -2.45 19.46
CA ALA A 314 -9.18 -3.23 18.75
C ALA A 314 -8.72 -4.69 18.62
N GLU A 315 -9.59 -5.64 18.94
CA GLU A 315 -9.38 -7.05 18.57
C GLU A 315 -9.66 -7.20 17.08
N VAL A 316 -8.71 -7.77 16.32
CA VAL A 316 -8.80 -7.85 14.86
C VAL A 316 -8.68 -9.29 14.39
N VAL A 317 -9.67 -9.74 13.61
CA VAL A 317 -9.64 -11.04 12.93
C VAL A 317 -9.42 -10.80 11.44
N GLY A 318 -8.29 -11.27 10.91
CA GLY A 318 -8.04 -11.33 9.47
C GLY A 318 -8.59 -12.60 8.85
N LEU A 319 -9.32 -12.50 7.75
CA LEU A 319 -9.80 -13.64 6.96
C LEU A 319 -9.38 -13.48 5.51
N MET A 320 -8.69 -14.47 4.96
CA MET A 320 -8.20 -14.46 3.58
C MET A 320 -8.60 -15.77 2.90
N GLY A 321 -9.54 -15.68 1.98
CA GLY A 321 -9.97 -16.82 1.16
C GLY A 321 -9.06 -16.98 -0.05
N MET A 322 -8.14 -17.94 0.03
CA MET A 322 -7.13 -18.19 -1.00
C MET A 322 -7.58 -19.28 -1.97
N ALA A 323 -7.63 -18.99 -3.26
CA ALA A 323 -7.95 -19.95 -4.31
C ALA A 323 -7.28 -19.55 -5.65
N GLU A 324 -7.29 -20.47 -6.62
CA GLU A 324 -7.02 -20.15 -8.02
C GLU A 324 -8.27 -20.47 -8.84
N ASN A 325 -8.71 -19.52 -9.64
CA ASN A 325 -9.82 -19.73 -10.58
C ASN A 325 -9.23 -20.16 -11.93
N MET A 326 -9.25 -21.46 -12.19
CA MET A 326 -8.59 -22.09 -13.34
C MET A 326 -9.56 -22.98 -14.13
N PRO A 327 -9.38 -23.14 -15.45
CA PRO A 327 -9.97 -24.27 -16.16
C PRO A 327 -9.33 -25.58 -15.67
N GLY A 328 -10.09 -26.67 -15.75
CA GLY A 328 -9.62 -27.99 -15.35
C GLY A 328 -10.76 -29.01 -15.39
N GLY A 329 -10.42 -30.30 -15.31
CA GLY A 329 -11.43 -31.38 -15.35
C GLY A 329 -12.47 -31.32 -14.22
N GLY A 330 -12.15 -30.64 -13.12
CA GLY A 330 -13.05 -30.39 -11.99
C GLY A 330 -13.58 -28.95 -11.90
N ALA A 331 -13.34 -28.09 -12.89
CA ALA A 331 -13.74 -26.69 -12.82
C ALA A 331 -15.27 -26.54 -12.68
N MET A 332 -15.71 -25.54 -11.91
CA MET A 332 -17.12 -25.16 -11.89
C MET A 332 -17.57 -24.70 -13.28
N ARG A 333 -18.83 -24.97 -13.60
CA ARG A 333 -19.43 -24.68 -14.92
C ARG A 333 -20.54 -23.65 -14.77
N PRO A 334 -20.76 -22.81 -15.80
CA PRO A 334 -22.03 -22.11 -15.93
C PRO A 334 -23.20 -23.11 -15.89
N GLY A 335 -24.16 -22.88 -15.00
CA GLY A 335 -25.30 -23.74 -14.68
C GLY A 335 -25.15 -24.53 -13.37
N ASP A 336 -23.94 -24.65 -12.80
CA ASP A 336 -23.76 -25.35 -11.52
C ASP A 336 -24.42 -24.56 -10.37
N VAL A 337 -24.97 -25.27 -9.38
CA VAL A 337 -25.52 -24.66 -8.15
C VAL A 337 -24.64 -25.02 -6.96
N LEU A 338 -24.06 -24.01 -6.32
CA LEU A 338 -23.19 -24.16 -5.15
C LEU A 338 -23.99 -23.95 -3.87
N LYS A 339 -23.78 -24.83 -2.87
CA LYS A 339 -24.29 -24.62 -1.51
C LYS A 339 -23.26 -23.86 -0.67
N ILE A 340 -23.66 -22.73 -0.12
CA ILE A 340 -22.82 -21.83 0.68
C ILE A 340 -22.93 -22.16 2.17
N MET A 341 -21.95 -21.73 2.97
CA MET A 341 -21.81 -22.05 4.39
C MET A 341 -23.04 -21.66 5.24
N ASN A 342 -23.79 -20.62 4.86
CA ASN A 342 -25.02 -20.22 5.54
C ASN A 342 -26.26 -21.01 5.07
N GLY A 343 -26.08 -22.07 4.29
CA GLY A 343 -27.14 -22.92 3.76
C GLY A 343 -27.74 -22.47 2.43
N LYS A 344 -27.50 -21.21 2.02
CA LYS A 344 -28.01 -20.66 0.76
C LYS A 344 -27.40 -21.35 -0.45
N THR A 345 -28.12 -21.34 -1.56
CA THR A 345 -27.72 -21.89 -2.86
C THR A 345 -27.45 -20.77 -3.86
N VAL A 346 -26.40 -20.92 -4.66
CA VAL A 346 -25.98 -19.93 -5.66
C VAL A 346 -25.79 -20.59 -7.01
N GLU A 347 -26.56 -20.18 -8.01
CA GLU A 347 -26.38 -20.59 -9.40
C GLU A 347 -25.20 -19.84 -10.03
N VAL A 348 -24.25 -20.57 -10.60
CA VAL A 348 -23.10 -20.04 -11.32
C VAL A 348 -23.51 -19.74 -12.76
N ARG A 349 -23.55 -18.49 -13.18
CA ARG A 349 -23.89 -18.10 -14.58
C ARG A 349 -22.70 -17.55 -15.34
N ASN A 350 -21.68 -17.06 -14.64
CA ASN A 350 -20.38 -16.71 -15.18
C ASN A 350 -19.33 -17.07 -14.13
N THR A 351 -18.33 -17.86 -14.51
CA THR A 351 -17.26 -18.27 -13.59
C THR A 351 -16.23 -17.16 -13.35
N ASP A 352 -16.33 -16.06 -14.11
CA ASP A 352 -15.62 -14.78 -13.96
C ASP A 352 -16.42 -13.75 -13.12
N ALA A 353 -17.52 -14.16 -12.51
CA ALA A 353 -18.40 -13.31 -11.71
C ALA A 353 -18.58 -13.86 -10.29
N GLU A 354 -17.50 -13.88 -9.54
CA GLU A 354 -17.44 -14.29 -8.15
C GLU A 354 -18.17 -13.34 -7.17
N GLY A 355 -18.83 -12.29 -7.67
CA GLY A 355 -19.91 -11.60 -6.94
C GLY A 355 -20.55 -10.45 -7.72
N ARG A 356 -21.83 -10.56 -8.14
CA ARG A 356 -22.54 -9.47 -8.86
C ARG A 356 -24.09 -9.38 -8.73
N LEU A 357 -24.62 -8.30 -8.12
CA LEU A 357 -25.89 -7.53 -8.32
C LEU A 357 -27.05 -7.52 -7.29
N TYR A 358 -28.02 -6.66 -7.61
CA TYR A 358 -29.26 -6.27 -6.91
C TYR A 358 -30.25 -7.42 -6.81
N ALA A 359 -31.02 -7.48 -5.72
CA ALA A 359 -31.92 -8.58 -5.37
C ALA A 359 -32.79 -9.10 -6.53
N GLU A 360 -33.33 -8.23 -7.39
CA GLU A 360 -34.15 -8.65 -8.54
C GLU A 360 -33.33 -9.25 -9.69
N HIS A 361 -32.12 -8.75 -9.90
CA HIS A 361 -31.24 -9.15 -11.00
C HIS A 361 -30.34 -10.32 -10.65
N ILE A 362 -30.22 -10.68 -9.37
CA ILE A 362 -29.61 -11.93 -8.91
C ILE A 362 -30.64 -13.02 -8.64
N ARG A 363 -31.91 -12.84 -9.02
CA ARG A 363 -32.86 -13.96 -9.08
C ARG A 363 -32.31 -15.03 -10.03
N SER A 364 -32.17 -16.24 -9.51
CA SER A 364 -32.10 -17.47 -10.27
C SER A 364 -33.49 -18.11 -10.27
N ASP A 365 -33.78 -18.93 -11.26
CA ASP A 365 -34.99 -19.75 -11.30
C ASP A 365 -34.81 -21.09 -10.55
N ILE A 366 -33.57 -21.45 -10.21
CA ILE A 366 -33.19 -22.77 -9.67
C ILE A 366 -32.39 -22.73 -8.36
N ALA A 367 -32.03 -21.55 -7.87
CA ALA A 367 -31.26 -21.34 -6.64
C ALA A 367 -31.78 -20.09 -5.92
N ASP A 368 -31.36 -19.87 -4.67
CA ASP A 368 -31.75 -18.67 -3.92
C ASP A 368 -31.33 -17.40 -4.68
N PHE A 369 -30.14 -17.41 -5.28
CA PHE A 369 -29.62 -16.33 -6.13
C PHE A 369 -28.67 -16.86 -7.22
N LYS A 370 -28.34 -16.06 -8.25
CA LYS A 370 -27.24 -16.30 -9.20
C LYS A 370 -26.06 -15.37 -8.95
N ASN A 371 -24.85 -15.77 -9.33
CA ASN A 371 -23.62 -15.02 -9.07
C ASN A 371 -23.35 -13.84 -10.04
N THR A 372 -24.21 -13.62 -11.03
CA THR A 372 -24.08 -12.54 -12.02
C THR A 372 -25.25 -11.57 -11.99
N GLY A 373 -24.99 -10.33 -12.43
CA GLY A 373 -26.03 -9.43 -12.93
C GLY A 373 -25.61 -8.72 -14.22
N ILE A 374 -26.25 -7.60 -14.53
CA ILE A 374 -26.00 -6.78 -15.73
C ILE A 374 -24.56 -6.24 -15.82
N ARG A 375 -24.14 -5.94 -17.05
CA ARG A 375 -22.76 -5.50 -17.39
C ARG A 375 -22.31 -4.21 -16.69
N TRP A 376 -23.25 -3.33 -16.32
CA TRP A 376 -22.96 -2.03 -15.71
C TRP A 376 -23.15 -2.06 -14.19
N GLY A 377 -22.33 -1.30 -13.45
CA GLY A 377 -22.46 -1.17 -11.99
C GLY A 377 -21.74 -2.24 -11.15
N GLY A 378 -20.67 -2.86 -11.68
CA GLY A 378 -19.89 -3.99 -11.11
C GLY A 378 -19.44 -3.91 -9.63
N ALA A 379 -19.12 -2.73 -9.10
CA ALA A 379 -18.73 -2.60 -7.70
C ALA A 379 -19.94 -2.65 -6.72
N ILE A 380 -21.00 -1.91 -7.06
CA ILE A 380 -22.29 -1.95 -6.33
C ILE A 380 -22.89 -3.35 -6.40
N THR A 381 -22.72 -3.95 -7.58
CA THR A 381 -22.92 -5.35 -7.92
C THR A 381 -22.38 -6.27 -6.83
N ALA A 382 -21.08 -6.24 -6.56
CA ALA A 382 -20.45 -7.17 -5.64
C ALA A 382 -20.87 -6.90 -4.19
N ALA A 383 -20.95 -5.62 -3.80
CA ALA A 383 -21.30 -5.22 -2.45
C ALA A 383 -22.68 -5.75 -1.99
N LEU A 384 -23.71 -5.69 -2.87
CA LEU A 384 -25.05 -6.19 -2.56
C LEU A 384 -25.10 -7.72 -2.49
N PHE A 385 -24.35 -8.43 -3.34
CA PHE A 385 -24.27 -9.88 -3.21
C PHE A 385 -23.64 -10.27 -1.86
N LEU A 386 -22.53 -9.62 -1.48
CA LEU A 386 -21.83 -9.89 -0.22
C LEU A 386 -22.69 -9.59 1.03
N SER A 387 -23.58 -8.59 0.96
CA SER A 387 -24.46 -8.25 2.09
C SER A 387 -25.38 -9.39 2.52
N HIS A 388 -25.76 -10.29 1.60
CA HIS A 388 -26.60 -11.47 1.90
C HIS A 388 -25.92 -12.51 2.80
N PHE A 389 -24.61 -12.35 3.04
CA PHE A 389 -23.78 -13.21 3.88
C PHE A 389 -23.33 -12.52 5.17
N VAL A 390 -23.65 -11.23 5.34
CA VAL A 390 -23.45 -10.49 6.59
C VAL A 390 -24.72 -10.61 7.44
N ARG A 391 -24.58 -11.01 8.70
CA ARG A 391 -25.72 -11.12 9.62
C ARG A 391 -26.24 -9.72 9.99
N GLU A 392 -27.53 -9.63 10.27
CA GLU A 392 -28.15 -8.42 10.80
C GLU A 392 -27.44 -7.93 12.07
N GLY A 393 -27.31 -6.61 12.22
CA GLY A 393 -26.63 -5.98 13.35
C GLY A 393 -25.10 -5.88 13.22
N ILE A 394 -24.49 -6.45 12.18
CA ILE A 394 -23.05 -6.30 11.90
C ILE A 394 -22.84 -5.11 10.95
N GLY A 395 -22.17 -4.06 11.42
CA GLY A 395 -21.70 -2.98 10.54
C GLY A 395 -20.63 -3.50 9.57
N TRP A 396 -20.82 -3.30 8.26
CA TRP A 396 -19.87 -3.74 7.24
C TRP A 396 -19.65 -2.67 6.18
N ALA A 397 -18.48 -2.70 5.56
CA ALA A 397 -18.14 -1.94 4.37
C ALA A 397 -17.45 -2.84 3.35
N HIS A 398 -17.60 -2.53 2.06
CA HIS A 398 -16.87 -3.16 0.97
C HIS A 398 -15.97 -2.14 0.30
N LEU A 399 -14.67 -2.45 0.23
CA LEU A 399 -13.67 -1.63 -0.46
C LEU A 399 -13.30 -2.30 -1.78
N ASP A 400 -13.85 -1.82 -2.88
CA ASP A 400 -13.44 -2.28 -4.21
C ASP A 400 -12.11 -1.62 -4.59
N ILE A 401 -11.06 -2.44 -4.70
CA ILE A 401 -9.70 -2.00 -5.01
C ILE A 401 -9.22 -2.52 -6.38
N ALA A 402 -10.09 -3.07 -7.23
CA ALA A 402 -9.67 -3.67 -8.50
C ALA A 402 -8.87 -2.69 -9.38
N GLY A 403 -9.32 -1.43 -9.46
CA GLY A 403 -8.59 -0.36 -10.17
C GLY A 403 -7.26 0.01 -9.50
N PRO A 404 -7.24 0.47 -8.24
CA PRO A 404 -6.01 0.96 -7.62
C PRO A 404 -5.02 -0.12 -7.14
N ALA A 405 -5.38 -1.42 -7.16
CA ALA A 405 -4.51 -2.50 -6.66
C ALA A 405 -3.22 -2.69 -7.48
N PHE A 406 -3.28 -2.40 -8.79
CA PHE A 406 -2.16 -2.60 -9.70
C PHE A 406 -1.99 -1.39 -10.64
N GLY A 407 -0.82 -0.77 -10.60
CA GLY A 407 -0.45 0.30 -11.54
C GLY A 407 0.09 -0.29 -12.84
N ASP A 408 -0.55 0.03 -13.97
CA ASP A 408 -0.09 -0.33 -15.33
C ASP A 408 1.07 0.57 -15.82
N LYS A 409 1.21 1.74 -15.21
CA LYS A 409 2.22 2.77 -15.50
C LYS A 409 3.00 3.17 -14.26
N GLU A 410 4.18 3.75 -14.47
CA GLU A 410 4.91 4.41 -13.39
C GLU A 410 4.26 5.76 -13.09
N TYR A 411 3.79 5.92 -11.85
CA TYR A 411 3.34 7.19 -11.29
C TYR A 411 4.30 7.60 -10.19
N SER A 412 5.40 8.28 -10.55
CA SER A 412 6.25 8.92 -9.54
C SER A 412 6.80 7.89 -8.51
N TYR A 413 6.45 8.06 -7.22
CA TYR A 413 6.75 7.17 -6.10
C TYR A 413 6.01 5.82 -6.12
N MET A 414 5.17 5.56 -7.12
CA MET A 414 4.59 4.25 -7.41
C MET A 414 5.12 3.73 -8.75
N LYS A 415 5.83 2.60 -8.70
CA LYS A 415 6.26 1.88 -9.91
C LYS A 415 5.13 1.01 -10.45
N LYS A 416 5.24 0.62 -11.74
CA LYS A 416 4.36 -0.37 -12.35
C LYS A 416 4.35 -1.63 -11.47
N GLY A 417 3.18 -2.18 -11.18
CA GLY A 417 3.03 -3.33 -10.28
C GLY A 417 2.00 -3.11 -9.17
N GLY A 418 2.06 -3.97 -8.16
CA GLY A 418 1.25 -3.86 -6.95
C GLY A 418 1.42 -2.51 -6.26
N SER A 419 0.32 -1.88 -5.88
CA SER A 419 0.33 -0.57 -5.22
C SER A 419 0.43 -0.64 -3.70
N GLY A 420 -0.02 -1.76 -3.11
CA GLY A 420 -0.19 -1.91 -1.66
C GLY A 420 -1.38 -1.11 -1.11
N VAL A 421 -2.32 -0.71 -1.97
CA VAL A 421 -3.56 -0.02 -1.56
C VAL A 421 -4.30 -0.81 -0.49
N GLY A 422 -4.92 -0.09 0.45
CA GLY A 422 -5.64 -0.68 1.57
C GLY A 422 -4.82 -0.72 2.85
N VAL A 423 -3.51 -1.05 2.81
CA VAL A 423 -2.69 -1.24 4.04
C VAL A 423 -2.74 -0.03 4.96
N ARG A 424 -2.37 1.16 4.45
CA ARG A 424 -2.37 2.40 5.25
C ARG A 424 -3.76 2.82 5.69
N THR A 425 -4.77 2.64 4.84
CA THR A 425 -6.17 2.97 5.15
C THR A 425 -6.72 2.09 6.27
N LEU A 426 -6.52 0.77 6.19
CA LEU A 426 -6.96 -0.19 7.19
C LEU A 426 -6.23 0.03 8.52
N THR A 427 -4.92 0.27 8.46
CA THR A 427 -4.10 0.59 9.64
C THR A 427 -4.64 1.84 10.34
N ARG A 428 -4.87 2.92 9.59
CA ARG A 428 -5.40 4.17 10.16
C ARG A 428 -6.80 3.99 10.73
N TYR A 429 -7.67 3.28 10.01
CA TYR A 429 -9.02 2.96 10.48
C TYR A 429 -9.02 2.22 11.83
N LEU A 430 -8.16 1.23 11.99
CA LEU A 430 -8.05 0.48 13.25
C LEU A 430 -7.54 1.33 14.41
N LEU A 431 -6.62 2.27 14.15
CA LEU A 431 -6.12 3.21 15.14
C LEU A 431 -7.16 4.26 15.54
N ASP A 432 -7.90 4.80 14.57
CA ASP A 432 -8.93 5.82 14.83
C ASP A 432 -10.16 5.23 15.55
N LEU A 433 -10.45 3.94 15.37
CA LEU A 433 -11.48 3.24 16.12
C LEU A 433 -11.13 3.01 17.61
N ALA A 434 -9.87 3.20 18.03
CA ALA A 434 -9.32 2.62 19.27
C ALA A 434 -9.62 3.39 20.58
N GLY A 435 -9.62 4.73 20.55
CA GLY A 435 -9.78 5.56 21.77
C GLY A 435 -8.91 5.13 22.96
#